data_AF-A0A5J5M0C2-F1
#
_entry.id   AF-A0A5J5M0C2-F1
#
_cell.length_a   1.000
_cell.length_b   1.000
_cell.length_c   1.000
_cell.angle_alpha   90.00
_cell.angle_beta   90.00
_cell.angle_gamma   90.00
#
_symmetry.space_group_name_H-M   'P 1'
#
loop_
_entity.id
_entity.type
_entity.pdbx_description
1 polymer ?
#
loop_
_entity_poly.entity_id
_entity_poly.type
_entity_poly.pdbx_seq_one_letter_code
_entity_poly.pdbx_strand_id
1 'polypeptide(L)'
;GTGSAAQHASDLSPIDAWITSMPISIANSAADWIWGPMWKKFPTLKMALSEGGIGWIPYLLERADFTHGHHKAWTNSNFGPGVMPSDIYKKHIISCFIEDRFGLANLDYIGEDMVMYECDYPHSDSVWPHSAEKLWNDVQHLSRETIDKITHLNAMREFSYDPFSVLKKEDCTVGALKAAAAAVPVHTEALLNLGGAAPKREAGKPVTSGDINRMFESASAESTVSGRR
;
A
#
# COMPACT_ATOMS: atom_id res chain seq x y z
N GLY A 1 -8.48 2.88 -12.31
CA GLY A 1 -7.73 2.17 -11.28
C GLY A 1 -8.23 0.75 -11.24
N THR A 2 -7.34 -0.21 -11.43
CA THR A 2 -7.66 -1.62 -11.23
C THR A 2 -7.71 -1.84 -9.73
N GLY A 3 -8.90 -1.80 -9.14
CA GLY A 3 -9.15 -2.36 -7.81
C GLY A 3 -9.02 -3.88 -7.88
N SER A 4 -7.88 -4.36 -8.38
CA SER A 4 -7.61 -5.76 -8.69
C SER A 4 -7.69 -6.52 -7.39
N ALA A 5 -8.83 -7.17 -7.16
CA ALA A 5 -8.96 -8.10 -6.05
C ALA A 5 -7.83 -9.13 -6.18
N ALA A 6 -7.00 -9.25 -5.16
CA ALA A 6 -5.97 -10.27 -5.12
C ALA A 6 -6.64 -11.63 -5.35
N GLN A 7 -6.12 -12.43 -6.28
CA GLN A 7 -6.67 -13.76 -6.49
C GLN A 7 -6.47 -14.60 -5.24
N HIS A 8 -7.54 -15.25 -4.78
CA HIS A 8 -7.44 -16.24 -3.72
C HIS A 8 -6.48 -17.36 -4.12
N ALA A 9 -5.75 -17.87 -3.14
CA ALA A 9 -5.05 -19.13 -3.26
C ALA A 9 -6.05 -20.29 -3.44
N SER A 10 -5.56 -21.53 -3.47
CA SER A 10 -6.42 -22.72 -3.44
C SER A 10 -7.48 -22.62 -2.34
N ASP A 11 -8.70 -23.09 -2.62
CA ASP A 11 -9.80 -23.12 -1.64
C ASP A 11 -9.45 -23.91 -0.37
N LEU A 12 -8.47 -24.80 -0.43
CA LEU A 12 -8.00 -25.59 0.70
C LEU A 12 -6.88 -24.90 1.50
N SER A 13 -6.30 -23.83 0.99
CA SER A 13 -5.26 -23.08 1.68
C SER A 13 -5.85 -22.27 2.82
N PRO A 14 -5.17 -22.18 3.98
CA PRO A 14 -5.47 -21.17 4.98
C PRO A 14 -5.52 -19.78 4.35
N ILE A 15 -6.44 -18.94 4.82
CA ILE A 15 -6.63 -17.59 4.29
C ILE A 15 -5.36 -16.73 4.43
N ASP A 16 -4.48 -17.07 5.37
CA ASP A 16 -3.14 -16.50 5.54
C ASP A 16 -2.32 -16.51 4.25
N ALA A 17 -2.49 -17.51 3.38
CA ALA A 17 -1.81 -17.57 2.09
C ALA A 17 -2.25 -16.43 1.16
N TRP A 18 -3.54 -16.10 1.16
CA TRP A 18 -4.08 -14.98 0.41
C TRP A 18 -3.62 -13.65 1.02
N ILE A 19 -3.76 -13.49 2.34
CA ILE A 19 -3.32 -12.29 3.09
C ILE A 19 -1.83 -12.01 2.81
N THR A 20 -0.98 -13.03 2.85
CA THR A 20 0.46 -12.93 2.54
C THR A 20 0.71 -12.35 1.14
N SER A 21 -0.10 -12.73 0.16
CA SER A 21 0.06 -12.31 -1.24
C SER A 21 -0.67 -11.01 -1.59
N MET A 22 -1.56 -10.55 -0.72
CA MET A 22 -2.48 -9.46 -1.03
C MET A 22 -1.74 -8.15 -1.34
N PRO A 23 -0.77 -7.68 -0.52
CA PRO A 23 -0.05 -6.43 -0.81
C PRO A 23 0.68 -6.45 -2.15
N ILE A 24 1.41 -7.54 -2.44
CA ILE A 24 2.20 -7.66 -3.67
C ILE A 24 1.33 -7.86 -4.93
N SER A 25 0.08 -8.28 -4.80
CA SER A 25 -0.83 -8.45 -5.95
C SER A 25 -1.01 -7.15 -6.76
N ILE A 26 -0.81 -6.00 -6.11
CA ILE A 26 -0.85 -4.68 -6.73
C ILE A 26 0.25 -4.47 -7.77
N ALA A 27 1.31 -5.29 -7.76
CA ALA A 27 2.40 -5.24 -8.73
C ALA A 27 1.90 -5.39 -10.19
N ASN A 28 0.79 -6.09 -10.41
CA ASN A 28 0.17 -6.18 -11.73
C ASN A 28 -0.41 -4.83 -12.19
N SER A 29 -1.10 -4.13 -11.28
CA SER A 29 -1.60 -2.77 -11.51
C SER A 29 -0.44 -1.79 -11.72
N ALA A 30 0.63 -1.92 -10.93
CA ALA A 30 1.83 -1.13 -11.08
C ALA A 30 2.48 -1.34 -12.46
N ALA A 31 2.61 -2.59 -12.91
CA ALA A 31 3.10 -2.92 -14.24
C ALA A 31 2.23 -2.29 -15.33
N ASP A 32 0.91 -2.49 -15.29
CA ASP A 32 -0.02 -1.87 -16.25
C ASP A 32 0.16 -0.35 -16.30
N TRP A 33 0.25 0.29 -15.13
CA TRP A 33 0.43 1.73 -15.05
C TRP A 33 1.75 2.19 -15.61
N ILE A 34 2.88 1.54 -15.31
CA ILE A 34 4.18 1.89 -15.90
C ILE A 34 4.10 1.98 -17.43
N TRP A 35 3.44 1.02 -18.08
CA TRP A 35 3.30 0.96 -19.54
C TRP A 35 2.17 1.85 -20.11
N GLY A 36 1.38 2.46 -19.24
CA GLY A 36 0.23 3.24 -19.63
C GLY A 36 0.59 4.52 -20.42
N PRO A 37 -0.18 4.88 -21.46
CA PRO A 37 0.11 6.06 -22.29
C PRO A 37 -0.21 7.39 -21.59
N MET A 38 -0.91 7.36 -20.46
CA MET A 38 -1.36 8.55 -19.74
C MET A 38 -0.21 9.44 -19.27
N TRP A 39 0.97 8.90 -18.99
CA TRP A 39 2.12 9.69 -18.53
C TRP A 39 2.60 10.72 -19.56
N LYS A 40 2.49 10.38 -20.85
CA LYS A 40 2.80 11.32 -21.93
C LYS A 40 1.76 12.43 -22.05
N LYS A 41 0.49 12.11 -21.79
CA LYS A 41 -0.61 13.06 -21.86
C LYS A 41 -0.67 13.96 -20.63
N PHE A 42 -0.33 13.42 -19.46
CA PHE A 42 -0.39 14.07 -18.16
C PHE A 42 0.96 13.92 -17.43
N PRO A 43 1.99 14.69 -17.84
CA PRO A 43 3.36 14.53 -17.35
C PRO A 43 3.58 14.94 -15.89
N THR A 44 2.55 15.49 -15.24
CA THR A 44 2.52 15.85 -13.82
C THR A 44 1.58 14.95 -13.01
N LEU A 45 0.91 13.97 -13.64
CA LEU A 45 0.02 13.05 -12.95
C LEU A 45 0.79 12.22 -11.93
N LYS A 46 0.17 12.02 -10.77
CA LYS A 46 0.65 11.16 -9.69
C LYS A 46 -0.42 10.14 -9.36
N MET A 47 -0.02 8.90 -9.11
CA MET A 47 -0.92 7.82 -8.72
C MET A 47 -0.34 7.08 -7.52
N ALA A 48 -1.17 6.79 -6.53
CA ALA A 48 -0.75 6.11 -5.32
C ALA A 48 -1.12 4.62 -5.34
N LEU A 49 -0.18 3.80 -4.92
CA LEU A 49 -0.32 2.38 -4.58
C LEU A 49 -0.31 2.29 -3.05
N SER A 50 -1.51 2.32 -2.46
CA SER A 50 -1.71 2.14 -1.02
C SER A 50 -1.82 0.66 -0.68
N GLU A 51 -1.37 0.28 0.52
CA GLU A 51 -1.40 -1.09 1.07
C GLU A 51 -0.59 -2.12 0.26
N GLY A 52 0.34 -1.65 -0.57
CA GLY A 52 1.10 -2.49 -1.50
C GLY A 52 2.41 -3.05 -0.94
N GLY A 53 2.93 -2.46 0.13
CA GLY A 53 4.33 -2.61 0.52
C GLY A 53 5.28 -2.13 -0.59
N ILE A 54 6.58 -2.19 -0.31
CA ILE A 54 7.61 -1.59 -1.18
C ILE A 54 8.78 -2.53 -1.52
N GLY A 55 8.93 -3.65 -0.82
CA GLY A 55 10.06 -4.57 -0.97
C GLY A 55 10.10 -5.32 -2.31
N TRP A 56 8.96 -5.45 -3.00
CA TRP A 56 8.89 -6.09 -4.31
C TRP A 56 9.27 -5.13 -5.46
N ILE A 57 9.24 -3.82 -5.22
CA ILE A 57 9.41 -2.79 -6.25
C ILE A 57 10.77 -2.90 -6.96
N PRO A 58 11.92 -3.07 -6.27
CA PRO A 58 13.21 -3.17 -6.95
C PRO A 58 13.22 -4.23 -8.05
N TYR A 59 12.66 -5.41 -7.78
CA TYR A 59 12.55 -6.47 -8.76
C TYR A 59 11.60 -6.13 -9.91
N LEU A 60 10.44 -5.49 -9.64
CA LEU A 60 9.54 -5.07 -10.72
C LEU A 60 10.26 -4.08 -11.65
N LEU A 61 10.97 -3.10 -11.11
CA LEU A 61 11.65 -2.08 -11.92
C LEU A 61 12.77 -2.70 -12.76
N GLU A 62 13.58 -3.58 -12.18
CA GLU A 62 14.59 -4.34 -12.91
C GLU A 62 13.96 -5.13 -14.06
N ARG A 63 12.86 -5.85 -13.78
CA ARG A 63 12.16 -6.64 -14.78
C ARG A 63 11.51 -5.78 -15.87
N ALA A 64 10.98 -4.61 -15.53
CA ALA A 64 10.37 -3.67 -16.47
C ALA A 64 11.42 -3.10 -17.44
N ASP A 65 12.57 -2.66 -16.93
CA ASP A 65 13.68 -2.15 -17.74
C ASP A 65 14.25 -3.24 -18.64
N PHE A 66 14.45 -4.46 -18.11
CA PHE A 66 14.81 -5.62 -18.91
C PHE A 66 13.80 -5.84 -20.03
N THR A 67 12.49 -5.81 -19.73
CA THR A 67 11.42 -6.03 -20.70
C THR A 67 11.48 -5.00 -21.83
N HIS A 68 11.65 -3.72 -21.49
CA HIS A 68 11.80 -2.67 -22.49
C HIS A 68 13.06 -2.87 -23.33
N GLY A 69 14.21 -3.18 -22.72
CA GLY A 69 15.46 -3.43 -23.42
C GLY A 69 15.38 -4.56 -24.44
N HIS A 70 14.69 -5.66 -24.10
CA HIS A 70 14.64 -6.87 -24.93
C HIS A 70 13.49 -6.90 -25.93
N HIS A 71 12.34 -6.30 -25.58
CA HIS A 71 11.09 -6.52 -26.31
C HIS A 71 10.59 -5.28 -27.05
N LYS A 72 11.16 -4.08 -26.83
CA LYS A 72 10.65 -2.84 -27.47
C LYS A 72 10.63 -2.88 -28.99
N ALA A 73 11.53 -3.64 -29.62
CA ALA A 73 11.63 -3.75 -31.07
C ALA A 73 10.40 -4.40 -31.73
N TRP A 74 9.76 -5.37 -31.06
CA TRP A 74 8.58 -6.05 -31.60
C TRP A 74 7.27 -5.59 -30.95
N THR A 75 7.32 -5.19 -29.67
CA THR A 75 6.15 -4.62 -28.96
C THR A 75 5.83 -3.19 -29.39
N ASN A 76 6.76 -2.52 -30.08
CA ASN A 76 6.71 -1.09 -30.42
C ASN A 76 6.55 -0.17 -29.20
N SER A 77 6.92 -0.65 -28.01
CA SER A 77 6.84 0.15 -26.80
C SER A 77 7.83 1.33 -26.85
N ASN A 78 7.42 2.50 -26.38
CA ASN A 78 8.20 3.72 -26.52
C ASN A 78 7.97 4.66 -25.32
N PHE A 79 9.01 4.94 -24.55
CA PHE A 79 8.98 5.90 -23.43
C PHE A 79 9.59 7.27 -23.78
N GLY A 80 10.19 7.40 -24.96
CA GLY A 80 11.00 8.55 -25.36
C GLY A 80 12.49 8.26 -25.25
N PRO A 81 13.34 9.11 -25.84
CA PRO A 81 14.79 8.91 -25.84
C PRO A 81 15.35 8.96 -24.41
N GLY A 82 16.10 7.93 -24.02
CA GLY A 82 16.80 7.87 -22.74
C GLY A 82 15.91 7.66 -21.50
N VAL A 83 14.61 7.40 -21.68
CA VAL A 83 13.67 7.14 -20.58
C VAL A 83 13.43 5.65 -20.47
N MET A 84 13.57 5.11 -19.26
CA MET A 84 13.26 3.73 -18.90
C MET A 84 11.92 3.62 -18.17
N PRO A 85 11.29 2.43 -18.20
CA PRO A 85 10.10 2.13 -17.37
C PRO A 85 10.28 2.50 -15.89
N SER A 86 11.46 2.24 -15.32
CA SER A 86 11.78 2.60 -13.93
C SER A 86 11.74 4.11 -13.68
N ASP A 87 12.14 4.94 -14.65
CA ASP A 87 12.04 6.40 -14.55
C ASP A 87 10.59 6.86 -14.46
N ILE A 88 9.69 6.20 -15.20
CA ILE A 88 8.25 6.48 -15.12
C ILE A 88 7.73 6.18 -13.73
N TYR A 89 8.09 5.02 -13.17
CA TYR A 89 7.67 4.64 -11.82
C TYR A 89 8.15 5.66 -10.78
N LYS A 90 9.46 5.93 -10.75
CA LYS A 90 10.11 6.85 -9.81
C LYS A 90 9.62 8.29 -9.93
N LYS A 91 9.06 8.67 -11.07
CA LYS A 91 8.49 10.00 -11.28
C LYS A 91 7.01 10.08 -10.92
N HIS A 92 6.23 9.03 -11.14
CA HIS A 92 4.77 9.13 -11.19
C HIS A 92 4.03 8.31 -10.14
N ILE A 93 4.64 7.26 -9.60
CA ILE A 93 3.94 6.28 -8.77
C ILE A 93 4.38 6.42 -7.32
N ILE A 94 3.45 6.86 -6.47
CA ILE A 94 3.61 6.93 -5.03
C ILE A 94 3.39 5.53 -4.47
N SER A 95 4.28 5.08 -3.59
CA SER A 95 4.22 3.74 -2.99
C SER A 95 4.15 3.85 -1.48
N CYS A 96 3.17 3.17 -0.89
CA CYS A 96 2.97 3.18 0.54
C CYS A 96 3.47 1.90 1.22
N PHE A 97 3.83 2.03 2.50
CA PHE A 97 4.18 0.90 3.35
C PHE A 97 3.65 1.07 4.77
N ILE A 98 3.29 -0.05 5.39
CA ILE A 98 2.98 -0.14 6.83
C ILE A 98 4.23 -0.64 7.57
N GLU A 99 4.65 -1.87 7.25
CA GLU A 99 5.90 -2.47 7.72
C GLU A 99 6.64 -3.12 6.55
N ASP A 100 7.86 -2.67 6.24
CA ASP A 100 8.64 -3.27 5.14
C ASP A 100 10.13 -3.00 5.28
N ARG A 101 10.80 -3.77 6.14
CA ARG A 101 12.25 -3.63 6.37
C ARG A 101 13.08 -3.85 5.11
N PHE A 102 12.63 -4.73 4.22
CA PHE A 102 13.38 -5.02 3.00
C PHE A 102 13.29 -3.84 2.03
N GLY A 103 12.11 -3.27 1.82
CA GLY A 103 11.98 -2.08 0.98
C GLY A 103 12.66 -0.85 1.58
N LEU A 104 12.61 -0.66 2.92
CA LEU A 104 13.34 0.42 3.60
C LEU A 104 14.87 0.31 3.39
N ALA A 105 15.41 -0.91 3.33
CA ALA A 105 16.82 -1.14 3.04
C ALA A 105 17.21 -0.91 1.57
N ASN A 106 16.23 -0.75 0.66
CA ASN A 106 16.43 -0.62 -0.80
C ASN A 106 15.79 0.66 -1.37
N LEU A 107 15.65 1.71 -0.56
CA LEU A 107 15.00 2.96 -0.95
C LEU A 107 15.68 3.68 -2.13
N ASP A 108 16.98 3.48 -2.34
CA ASP A 108 17.75 3.98 -3.47
C ASP A 108 17.32 3.33 -4.80
N TYR A 109 17.03 2.02 -4.78
CA TYR A 109 16.46 1.31 -5.93
C TYR A 109 15.01 1.73 -6.19
N ILE A 110 14.23 1.99 -5.15
CA ILE A 110 12.79 2.34 -5.24
C ILE A 110 12.58 3.79 -5.66
N GLY A 111 13.38 4.72 -5.13
CA GLY A 111 13.18 6.16 -5.22
C GLY A 111 12.43 6.71 -4.00
N GLU A 112 13.18 7.08 -2.95
CA GLU A 112 12.63 7.56 -1.66
C GLU A 112 11.68 8.77 -1.79
N ASP A 113 11.82 9.59 -2.83
CA ASP A 113 10.97 10.76 -3.04
C ASP A 113 9.50 10.38 -3.33
N MET A 114 9.23 9.13 -3.73
CA MET A 114 7.87 8.64 -3.99
C MET A 114 7.41 7.59 -2.98
N VAL A 115 8.13 7.41 -1.87
CA VAL A 115 7.77 6.48 -0.80
C VAL A 115 7.08 7.23 0.34
N MET A 116 6.00 6.67 0.89
CA MET A 116 5.25 7.24 2.01
C MET A 116 4.88 6.17 3.03
N TYR A 117 4.95 6.52 4.31
CA TYR A 117 4.40 5.68 5.37
C TYR A 117 2.87 5.79 5.42
N GLU A 118 2.20 4.67 5.70
CA GLU A 118 0.78 4.64 6.03
C GLU A 118 0.53 3.76 7.27
N CYS A 119 -0.46 4.10 8.09
CA CYS A 119 -0.80 3.34 9.29
C CYS A 119 -1.96 2.35 9.10
N ASP A 120 -2.70 2.50 8.00
CA ASP A 120 -3.85 1.67 7.61
C ASP A 120 -4.93 1.48 8.69
N TYR A 121 -5.14 2.47 9.56
CA TYR A 121 -6.19 2.40 10.57
C TYR A 121 -7.59 2.44 9.92
N PRO A 122 -8.55 1.59 10.32
CA PRO A 122 -8.53 0.64 11.44
C PRO A 122 -8.46 -0.83 11.00
N HIS A 123 -7.79 -1.13 9.88
CA HIS A 123 -7.71 -2.48 9.33
C HIS A 123 -6.92 -3.44 10.23
N SER A 124 -7.04 -4.75 9.97
CA SER A 124 -6.34 -5.79 10.71
C SER A 124 -4.82 -5.70 10.61
N ASP A 125 -4.31 -5.17 9.51
CA ASP A 125 -2.88 -5.01 9.25
C ASP A 125 -2.31 -3.72 9.87
N SER A 126 -3.19 -2.86 10.38
CA SER A 126 -2.81 -1.66 11.11
C SER A 126 -2.04 -2.01 12.39
N VAL A 127 -0.98 -1.25 12.64
CA VAL A 127 -0.19 -1.34 13.88
C VAL A 127 -0.75 -0.43 14.98
N TRP A 128 -1.91 0.20 14.76
CA TRP A 128 -2.55 1.04 15.76
C TRP A 128 -2.81 0.26 17.06
N PRO A 129 -2.55 0.83 18.26
CA PRO A 129 -2.14 2.21 18.57
C PRO A 129 -0.62 2.43 18.65
N HIS A 130 0.18 1.44 18.23
CA HIS A 130 1.64 1.41 18.33
C HIS A 130 2.36 1.77 17.02
N SER A 131 1.65 2.35 16.07
CA SER A 131 2.15 2.72 14.73
C SER A 131 3.44 3.52 14.79
N ALA A 132 3.51 4.53 15.66
CA ALA A 132 4.68 5.38 15.79
C ALA A 132 5.91 4.62 16.34
N GLU A 133 5.71 3.82 17.38
CA GLU A 133 6.78 3.01 17.98
C GLU A 133 7.31 1.96 16.99
N LYS A 134 6.41 1.30 16.25
CA LYS A 134 6.80 0.30 15.27
C LYS A 134 7.56 0.93 14.10
N LEU A 135 7.03 2.02 13.55
CA LEU A 135 7.68 2.76 12.48
C LEU A 135 9.08 3.21 12.91
N TRP A 136 9.23 3.77 14.12
CA TRP A 136 10.52 4.22 14.63
C TRP A 136 11.56 3.10 14.65
N ASN A 137 11.18 1.90 15.11
CA ASN A 137 12.07 0.75 15.12
C ASN A 137 12.56 0.37 13.72
N ASP A 138 11.70 0.51 12.71
CA ASP A 138 12.02 0.15 11.34
C ASP A 138 12.81 1.24 10.60
N VAL A 139 12.68 2.52 10.95
CA VAL A 139 13.31 3.63 10.19
C VAL A 139 14.50 4.31 10.89
N GLN A 140 14.73 4.08 12.19
CA GLN A 140 15.77 4.81 12.96
C GLN A 140 17.21 4.64 12.43
N HIS A 141 17.45 3.66 11.56
CA HIS A 141 18.74 3.43 10.91
C HIS A 141 18.96 4.30 9.65
N LEU A 142 17.92 4.97 9.15
CA LEU A 142 17.95 5.82 7.97
C LEU A 142 18.42 7.24 8.32
N SER A 143 18.77 8.00 7.28
CA SER A 143 19.11 9.42 7.44
C SER A 143 17.90 10.22 7.93
N ARG A 144 18.14 11.32 8.63
CA ARG A 144 17.05 12.21 9.07
C ARG A 144 16.25 12.76 7.89
N GLU A 145 16.92 13.07 6.78
CA GLU A 145 16.28 13.55 5.56
C GLU A 145 15.32 12.51 4.99
N THR A 146 15.77 11.27 4.84
CA THR A 146 14.94 10.14 4.37
C THR A 146 13.75 9.91 5.29
N ILE A 147 13.97 9.91 6.61
CA ILE A 147 12.88 9.77 7.60
C ILE A 147 11.86 10.88 7.41
N ASP A 148 12.28 12.14 7.32
CA ASP A 148 11.36 13.26 7.16
C ASP A 148 10.60 13.16 5.80
N LYS A 149 11.27 12.74 4.71
CA LYS A 149 10.66 12.46 3.40
C LYS A 149 9.52 11.44 3.49
N ILE A 150 9.84 10.22 3.94
CA ILE A 150 8.89 9.10 3.89
C ILE A 150 7.79 9.22 4.94
N THR A 151 8.03 9.92 6.06
CA THR A 151 7.03 10.05 7.13
C THR A 151 6.04 11.18 6.90
N HIS A 152 6.44 12.29 6.28
CA HIS A 152 5.53 13.42 6.10
C HIS A 152 5.82 14.32 4.89
N LEU A 153 7.07 14.64 4.56
CA LEU A 153 7.35 15.67 3.53
C LEU A 153 6.87 15.25 2.13
N ASN A 154 6.98 13.96 1.77
CA ASN A 154 6.45 13.47 0.50
C ASN A 154 4.92 13.58 0.46
N ALA A 155 4.24 13.16 1.53
CA ALA A 155 2.78 13.26 1.62
C ALA A 155 2.30 14.71 1.56
N MET A 156 2.95 15.62 2.31
CA MET A 156 2.66 17.04 2.28
C MET A 156 2.78 17.61 0.86
N ARG A 157 3.84 17.25 0.14
CA ARG A 157 4.10 17.70 -1.24
C ARG A 157 3.05 17.19 -2.21
N GLU A 158 2.83 15.88 -2.26
CA GLU A 158 1.99 15.26 -3.30
C GLU A 158 0.50 15.45 -3.05
N PHE A 159 0.07 15.55 -1.80
CA PHE A 159 -1.34 15.78 -1.43
C PHE A 159 -1.67 17.25 -1.16
N SER A 160 -0.70 18.16 -1.34
CA SER A 160 -0.87 19.60 -1.12
C SER A 160 -1.46 19.93 0.26
N TYR A 161 -0.96 19.23 1.28
CA TYR A 161 -1.43 19.36 2.66
C TYR A 161 -0.31 19.86 3.57
N ASP A 162 -0.55 20.99 4.24
CA ASP A 162 0.36 21.53 5.25
C ASP A 162 -0.23 21.38 6.66
N PRO A 163 0.14 20.32 7.41
CA PRO A 163 -0.34 20.16 8.78
C PRO A 163 0.13 21.29 9.70
N PHE A 164 1.23 21.97 9.36
CA PHE A 164 1.80 23.02 10.19
C PHE A 164 1.03 24.35 10.14
N SER A 165 0.14 24.48 9.16
CA SER A 165 -0.84 25.57 9.10
C SER A 165 -1.94 25.43 10.17
N VAL A 166 -2.14 24.22 10.70
CA VAL A 166 -3.17 23.89 11.69
C VAL A 166 -2.59 23.72 13.10
N LEU A 167 -1.48 22.99 13.21
CA LEU A 167 -0.78 22.72 14.48
C LEU A 167 0.68 23.14 14.35
N LYS A 168 1.28 23.69 15.40
CA LYS A 168 2.72 24.00 15.32
C LYS A 168 3.53 22.71 15.23
N LYS A 169 4.73 22.77 14.64
CA LYS A 169 5.57 21.58 14.42
C LYS A 169 5.89 20.85 15.72
N GLU A 170 6.12 21.58 16.80
CA GLU A 170 6.34 21.06 18.16
C GLU A 170 5.11 20.30 18.72
N ASP A 171 3.90 20.68 18.29
CA ASP A 171 2.64 20.07 18.69
C ASP A 171 2.28 18.84 17.84
N CYS A 172 2.98 18.62 16.72
CA CYS A 172 2.81 17.47 15.83
C CYS A 172 3.68 16.26 16.22
N THR A 173 4.38 16.31 17.35
CA THR A 173 5.16 15.15 17.83
C THR A 173 4.23 14.05 18.35
N VAL A 174 4.69 12.79 18.28
CA VAL A 174 3.93 11.65 18.83
C VAL A 174 3.55 11.88 20.29
N GLY A 175 4.47 12.40 21.10
CA GLY A 175 4.21 12.71 22.51
C GLY A 175 3.17 13.81 22.70
N ALA A 176 3.27 14.91 21.96
CA ALA A 176 2.30 16.01 22.03
C ALA A 176 0.90 15.56 21.57
N LEU A 177 0.80 14.81 20.46
CA LEU A 177 -0.46 14.29 19.95
C LEU A 177 -1.09 13.27 20.91
N LYS A 178 -0.31 12.38 21.52
CA LYS A 178 -0.82 11.46 22.56
C LYS A 178 -1.31 12.21 23.80
N ALA A 179 -0.60 13.25 24.24
CA ALA A 179 -1.03 14.07 25.37
C ALA A 179 -2.33 14.82 25.08
N ALA A 180 -2.47 15.39 23.87
CA ALA A 180 -3.70 16.04 23.44
C ALA A 180 -4.87 15.06 23.35
N ALA A 181 -4.61 13.84 22.87
CA ALA A 181 -5.61 12.80 22.74
C ALA A 181 -6.09 12.22 24.09
N ALA A 182 -5.33 12.38 25.18
CA ALA A 182 -5.69 11.85 26.51
C ALA A 182 -7.01 12.42 27.06
N ALA A 183 -7.45 13.59 26.57
CA ALA A 183 -8.71 14.21 26.95
C ALA A 183 -9.92 13.70 26.14
N VAL A 184 -9.71 12.85 25.13
CA VAL A 184 -10.74 12.34 24.22
C VAL A 184 -10.81 10.80 24.35
N PRO A 185 -12.01 10.19 24.35
CA PRO A 185 -12.12 8.74 24.28
C PRO A 185 -11.53 8.24 22.94
N VAL A 186 -10.35 7.64 22.98
CA VAL A 186 -9.71 7.02 21.82
C VAL A 186 -9.74 5.51 21.99
N HIS A 187 -10.29 4.80 21.01
CA HIS A 187 -10.27 3.34 21.00
C HIS A 187 -8.86 2.85 20.63
N THR A 188 -8.15 2.33 21.63
CA THR A 188 -6.78 1.79 21.47
C THR A 188 -6.74 0.27 21.51
N GLU A 189 -7.88 -0.38 21.72
CA GLU A 189 -7.98 -1.83 21.64
C GLU A 189 -7.96 -2.27 20.17
N ALA A 190 -7.29 -3.38 19.89
CA ALA A 190 -7.36 -4.02 18.59
C ALA A 190 -8.82 -4.39 18.34
N LEU A 191 -9.48 -3.65 17.46
CA LEU A 191 -10.83 -4.01 17.05
C LEU A 191 -10.71 -5.35 16.31
N LEU A 192 -11.56 -6.31 16.67
CA LEU A 192 -11.87 -7.45 15.83
C LEU A 192 -12.65 -6.95 14.60
N ASN A 193 -12.07 -6.02 13.84
CA ASN A 193 -12.63 -5.46 12.63
C ASN A 193 -12.49 -6.49 11.53
N LEU A 194 -13.40 -7.47 11.55
CA LEU A 194 -13.85 -8.13 10.35
C LEU A 194 -14.67 -7.10 9.60
N GLY A 195 -14.07 -6.38 8.66
CA GLY A 195 -14.85 -5.61 7.70
C GLY A 195 -15.83 -6.55 6.99
N GLY A 196 -17.12 -6.46 7.30
CA GLY A 196 -18.17 -7.25 6.66
C GLY A 196 -18.54 -8.56 7.37
N ALA A 197 -18.98 -9.55 6.58
CA ALA A 197 -19.43 -10.85 7.09
C ALA A 197 -18.25 -11.63 7.73
N ALA A 198 -18.54 -12.39 8.79
CA ALA A 198 -17.55 -13.24 9.44
C ALA A 198 -17.65 -14.68 8.89
N PRO A 199 -16.52 -15.32 8.52
CA PRO A 199 -16.55 -16.72 8.12
C PRO A 199 -16.94 -17.60 9.31
N LYS A 200 -17.61 -18.72 9.02
CA LYS A 200 -17.85 -19.75 10.05
C LYS A 200 -16.51 -20.26 10.53
N ARG A 201 -16.28 -20.20 11.86
CA ARG A 201 -15.07 -20.70 12.50
C ARG A 201 -15.34 -22.08 13.08
N GLU A 202 -14.46 -23.04 12.80
CA GLU A 202 -14.47 -24.37 13.42
C GLU A 202 -13.26 -24.49 14.36
N ALA A 203 -13.50 -24.93 15.60
CA ALA A 203 -12.42 -25.08 16.58
C ALA A 203 -11.36 -26.07 16.07
N GLY A 204 -10.08 -25.64 16.09
CA GLY A 204 -8.96 -26.47 15.66
C GLY A 204 -8.74 -26.54 14.14
N LYS A 205 -9.48 -25.76 13.33
CA LYS A 205 -9.26 -25.67 11.88
C LYS A 205 -8.96 -24.24 11.44
N PRO A 206 -8.01 -24.03 10.50
CA PRO A 206 -7.80 -22.72 9.91
C PRO A 206 -9.00 -22.31 9.05
N VAL A 207 -9.28 -21.01 9.00
CA VAL A 207 -10.19 -20.44 7.99
C VAL A 207 -9.48 -20.51 6.64
N THR A 208 -10.14 -21.02 5.63
CA THR A 208 -9.56 -21.21 4.29
C THR A 208 -10.04 -20.16 3.29
N SER A 209 -9.35 -20.02 2.16
CA SER A 209 -9.84 -19.23 1.02
C SER A 209 -11.22 -19.71 0.56
N GLY A 210 -11.49 -21.02 0.59
CA GLY A 210 -12.80 -21.55 0.23
C GLY A 210 -13.91 -21.12 1.20
N ASP A 211 -13.60 -20.99 2.50
CA ASP A 211 -14.55 -20.48 3.49
C ASP A 211 -14.91 -19.00 3.22
N ILE A 212 -13.91 -18.19 2.86
CA ILE A 212 -14.11 -16.78 2.49
C ILE A 212 -14.86 -16.64 1.17
N ASN A 213 -14.51 -17.42 0.14
CA ASN A 213 -15.20 -17.41 -1.15
C ASN A 213 -16.69 -17.73 -0.98
N ARG A 214 -17.02 -18.82 -0.27
CA ARG A 214 -18.41 -19.18 0.05
C ARG A 214 -19.15 -18.09 0.83
N MET A 215 -18.46 -17.42 1.75
CA MET A 215 -19.03 -16.30 2.51
C MET A 215 -19.42 -15.15 1.58
N PHE A 216 -18.54 -14.73 0.67
CA PHE A 216 -18.84 -13.65 -0.29
C PHE A 216 -19.93 -14.03 -1.29
N GLU A 217 -19.96 -15.28 -1.76
CA GLU A 217 -21.05 -15.80 -2.59
C GLU A 217 -22.40 -15.70 -1.87
N SER A 218 -22.46 -16.11 -0.60
CA SER A 218 -23.68 -16.04 0.21
C SER A 218 -24.15 -14.61 0.47
N ALA A 219 -23.23 -13.70 0.79
CA ALA A 219 -23.54 -12.28 1.00
C ALA A 219 -24.05 -11.61 -0.29
N SER A 220 -23.47 -11.97 -1.44
CA SER A 220 -23.91 -11.48 -2.75
C SER A 220 -25.32 -11.97 -3.08
N ALA A 221 -25.61 -13.25 -2.81
CA ALA A 221 -26.94 -13.83 -3.02
C ALA A 221 -28.01 -13.14 -2.15
N GLU A 222 -27.72 -12.82 -0.89
CA GLU A 222 -28.64 -12.12 0.02
C GLU A 222 -28.92 -10.67 -0.44
N SER A 223 -27.90 -9.94 -0.91
CA SER A 223 -28.06 -8.58 -1.45
C SER A 223 -28.95 -8.53 -2.71
N THR A 224 -28.94 -9.60 -3.52
CA THR A 224 -29.73 -9.69 -4.76
C THR A 224 -31.22 -9.95 -4.47
N VAL A 225 -31.53 -10.57 -3.32
CA VAL A 225 -32.90 -10.87 -2.88
C VAL A 225 -33.54 -9.66 -2.18
N SER A 226 -32.76 -8.82 -1.49
CA SER A 226 -33.30 -7.63 -0.80
C SER A 226 -33.57 -6.45 -1.74
N GLY A 227 -32.87 -6.34 -2.87
CA GLY A 227 -33.09 -5.30 -3.89
C GLY A 227 -34.32 -5.49 -4.79
N ARG A 228 -35.16 -6.50 -4.52
CA ARG A 228 -36.43 -6.78 -5.23
C ARG A 228 -37.69 -6.45 -4.42
N ARG A 229 -37.60 -5.61 -3.38
CA ARG A 229 -38.77 -5.11 -2.64
C ARG A 229 -38.93 -3.61 -2.79
#